data_AF-A0A1B7WXC9-F1
#
_entry.id   AF-A0A1B7WXC9-F1
#
_cell.length_a   1.000
_cell.length_b   1.000
_cell.length_c   1.000
_cell.angle_alpha   90.00
_cell.angle_beta   90.00
_cell.angle_gamma   90.00
#
_symmetry.space_group_name_H-M   'P 1'
#
loop_
_entity.id
_entity.type
_entity.pdbx_description
1 polymer ?
#
loop_
_entity_poly.entity_id
_entity_poly.type
_entity_poly.pdbx_seq_one_letter_code
_entity_poly.pdbx_strand_id
1 'polypeptide(L)'
;MLHTFTFPQEMIDSIQERIEVLERCLNNANPQDEAIAEMIELANSRQVSLSQLTEEFKQFREKFLRSMKLCKIFIEKGTQGQVVPLAFVRYNFLQKEIVEEYWDFFIRVFKIETIKKQTIQRIDLYQLTKNEDKFGSDKNVEKYVLYILLETQKHLLQTLIKASLRVNALTEEEINTFNLGDITPQVSETMLISLASTEKWDYVYKKLA
;
A
#
# COMPACT_ATOMS: atom_id res chain seq x y z
N MET A 1 -41.30 -14.70 29.45
CA MET A 1 -41.33 -13.42 28.72
C MET A 1 -40.72 -13.66 27.35
N LEU A 2 -41.51 -13.57 26.29
CA LEU A 2 -41.01 -13.56 24.92
C LEU A 2 -40.46 -12.16 24.65
N HIS A 3 -39.14 -12.02 24.59
CA HIS A 3 -38.53 -10.82 24.02
C HIS A 3 -38.72 -10.88 22.50
N THR A 4 -39.78 -10.26 22.00
CA THR A 4 -39.91 -9.94 20.57
C THR A 4 -38.85 -8.91 20.24
N PHE A 5 -37.80 -9.36 19.55
CA PHE A 5 -36.75 -8.50 19.01
C PHE A 5 -37.29 -7.87 17.72
N THR A 6 -37.87 -6.68 17.81
CA THR A 6 -38.26 -5.88 16.64
C THR A 6 -37.10 -4.99 16.25
N PHE A 7 -36.67 -5.07 14.99
CA PHE A 7 -35.66 -4.16 14.45
C PHE A 7 -36.18 -2.72 14.43
N PRO A 8 -35.33 -1.72 14.68
CA PRO A 8 -35.68 -0.31 14.49
C PRO A 8 -36.13 -0.06 13.04
N GLN A 9 -37.14 0.80 12.85
CA GLN A 9 -37.66 1.11 11.51
C GLN A 9 -36.57 1.61 10.56
N GLU A 10 -35.66 2.45 11.06
CA GLU A 10 -34.50 2.95 10.30
C GLU A 10 -33.61 1.82 9.75
N MET A 11 -33.47 0.72 10.48
CA MET A 11 -32.72 -0.45 10.03
C MET A 11 -33.47 -1.22 8.94
N ILE A 12 -34.80 -1.33 9.09
CA ILE A 12 -35.66 -1.97 8.09
C ILE A 12 -35.63 -1.17 6.78
N ASP A 13 -35.80 0.15 6.85
CA ASP A 13 -35.78 1.05 5.70
C ASP A 13 -34.43 0.96 4.97
N SER A 14 -33.31 0.95 5.72
CA SER A 14 -31.98 0.81 5.13
C SER A 14 -31.76 -0.55 4.43
N ILE A 15 -32.34 -1.63 4.95
CA ILE A 15 -32.27 -2.95 4.31
C ILE A 15 -33.12 -2.96 3.04
N GLN A 16 -34.33 -2.41 3.10
CA GLN A 16 -35.24 -2.32 1.96
C GLN A 16 -34.63 -1.52 0.81
N GLU A 17 -34.06 -0.35 1.09
CA GLU A 17 -33.39 0.48 0.08
C GLU A 17 -32.26 -0.28 -0.64
N ARG A 18 -31.46 -1.06 0.10
CA ARG A 18 -30.40 -1.89 -0.49
C ARG A 18 -30.96 -3.01 -1.37
N ILE A 19 -32.04 -3.66 -0.94
CA ILE A 19 -32.71 -4.71 -1.72
C ILE A 19 -33.22 -4.11 -3.03
N GLU A 20 -33.88 -2.96 -2.98
CA GLU A 20 -34.41 -2.29 -4.16
C GLU A 20 -33.31 -1.94 -5.17
N VAL A 21 -32.15 -1.46 -4.71
CA VAL A 21 -30.99 -1.20 -5.59
C VAL A 21 -30.54 -2.50 -6.28
N LEU A 22 -30.42 -3.59 -5.53
CA LEU A 22 -30.00 -4.88 -6.07
C LEU A 22 -31.04 -5.45 -7.05
N GLU A 23 -32.32 -5.28 -6.78
CA GLU A 23 -33.42 -5.68 -7.67
C GLU A 23 -33.42 -4.87 -8.98
N ARG A 24 -33.11 -3.57 -8.93
CA ARG A 24 -32.91 -2.75 -10.13
C ARG A 24 -31.70 -3.19 -10.94
N CYS A 25 -30.62 -3.61 -10.28
CA CYS A 25 -29.46 -4.18 -10.97
C CYS A 25 -29.80 -5.45 -11.76
N LEU A 26 -30.75 -6.26 -11.26
CA LEU A 26 -31.24 -7.44 -11.97
C LEU A 26 -32.18 -7.10 -13.14
N ASN A 27 -32.82 -5.93 -13.12
CA ASN A 27 -33.88 -5.54 -14.04
C ASN A 27 -33.62 -4.15 -14.63
N ASN A 28 -32.71 -4.09 -15.62
CA ASN A 28 -32.34 -2.87 -16.38
C ASN A 28 -31.51 -1.86 -15.57
N ALA A 29 -30.33 -2.31 -15.12
CA ALA A 29 -29.39 -1.52 -14.36
C ALA A 29 -28.95 -0.25 -15.11
N ASN A 30 -28.92 0.88 -14.40
CA ASN A 30 -28.13 2.02 -14.83
C ASN A 30 -26.74 1.98 -14.15
N PRO A 31 -25.75 2.75 -14.63
CA PRO A 31 -24.40 2.75 -14.06
C PRO A 31 -24.32 3.14 -12.57
N GLN A 32 -25.29 3.90 -12.04
CA GLN A 32 -25.32 4.26 -10.62
C GLN A 32 -25.78 3.09 -9.75
N ASP A 33 -26.79 2.34 -10.21
CA ASP A 33 -27.26 1.14 -9.51
C ASP A 33 -26.12 0.11 -9.41
N GLU A 34 -25.37 -0.11 -10.49
CA GLU A 34 -24.20 -1.01 -10.50
C GLU A 34 -23.11 -0.55 -9.51
N ALA A 35 -22.79 0.75 -9.50
CA ALA A 35 -21.78 1.30 -8.59
C ALA A 35 -22.19 1.14 -7.11
N ILE A 36 -23.47 1.33 -6.78
CA ILE A 36 -23.97 1.13 -5.42
C ILE A 36 -23.97 -0.36 -5.06
N ALA A 37 -24.35 -1.24 -5.97
CA ALA A 37 -24.30 -2.69 -5.76
C ALA A 37 -22.87 -3.18 -5.47
N GLU A 38 -21.86 -2.67 -6.19
CA GLU A 38 -20.45 -2.99 -5.90
C GLU A 38 -20.03 -2.52 -4.49
N MET A 39 -20.49 -1.34 -4.04
CA MET A 39 -20.22 -0.86 -2.68
C MET A 39 -20.91 -1.72 -1.62
N ILE A 40 -22.14 -2.17 -1.86
CA ILE A 40 -22.88 -3.08 -0.98
C ILE A 40 -22.16 -4.42 -0.87
N GLU A 41 -21.76 -4.99 -2.01
CA GLU A 41 -21.01 -6.25 -2.04
C GLU A 41 -19.69 -6.13 -1.26
N LEU A 42 -18.95 -5.03 -1.46
CA LEU A 42 -17.70 -4.80 -0.76
C LEU A 42 -17.90 -4.63 0.76
N ALA A 43 -18.90 -3.85 1.18
CA ALA A 43 -19.25 -3.69 2.60
C ALA A 43 -19.58 -5.03 3.24
N ASN A 44 -20.39 -5.85 2.56
CA ASN A 44 -20.75 -7.19 3.02
C ASN A 44 -19.52 -8.11 3.10
N SER A 45 -18.64 -8.09 2.11
CA SER A 45 -17.41 -8.91 2.09
C SER A 45 -16.47 -8.59 3.25
N ARG A 46 -16.44 -7.32 3.67
CA ARG A 46 -15.66 -6.81 4.81
C ARG A 46 -16.40 -6.89 6.14
N GLN A 47 -17.69 -7.25 6.14
CA GLN A 47 -18.57 -7.24 7.31
C GLN A 47 -18.65 -5.86 8.00
N VAL A 48 -18.65 -4.79 7.20
CA VAL A 48 -18.74 -3.40 7.67
C VAL A 48 -20.03 -2.74 7.17
N SER A 49 -20.42 -1.64 7.79
CA SER A 49 -21.52 -0.83 7.26
C SER A 49 -21.07 -0.05 6.01
N LEU A 50 -22.02 0.36 5.16
CA LEU A 50 -21.75 1.27 4.04
C LEU A 50 -21.15 2.61 4.49
N SER A 51 -21.60 3.14 5.64
CA SER A 51 -21.06 4.37 6.21
C SER A 51 -19.60 4.22 6.62
N GLN A 52 -19.25 3.09 7.25
CA GLN A 52 -17.88 2.76 7.59
C GLN A 52 -17.02 2.59 6.33
N LEU A 53 -17.50 1.84 5.33
CA LEU A 53 -16.80 1.66 4.06
C LEU A 53 -16.52 2.99 3.35
N THR A 54 -17.49 3.92 3.39
CA THR A 54 -17.36 5.26 2.81
C THR A 54 -16.26 6.06 3.51
N GLU A 55 -16.16 5.97 4.83
CA GLU A 55 -15.12 6.65 5.59
C GLU A 55 -13.74 6.04 5.33
N GLU A 56 -13.63 4.71 5.29
CA GLU A 56 -12.41 4.00 4.92
C GLU A 56 -11.95 4.39 3.51
N PHE A 57 -12.88 4.55 2.55
CA PHE A 57 -12.54 5.00 1.20
C PHE A 57 -12.00 6.45 1.16
N LYS A 58 -12.53 7.36 2.00
CA LYS A 58 -11.97 8.71 2.13
C LYS A 58 -10.54 8.66 2.66
N GLN A 59 -10.28 7.85 3.69
CA GLN A 59 -8.95 7.68 4.26
C GLN A 59 -7.97 7.11 3.25
N PHE A 60 -8.38 6.08 2.50
CA PHE A 60 -7.61 5.54 1.37
C PHE A 60 -7.25 6.64 0.37
N ARG A 61 -8.24 7.43 -0.07
CA ARG A 61 -8.01 8.52 -1.03
C ARG A 61 -7.03 9.56 -0.49
N GLU A 62 -7.14 9.94 0.77
CA GLU A 62 -6.24 10.89 1.43
C GLU A 62 -4.80 10.37 1.46
N LYS A 63 -4.61 9.12 1.91
CA LYS A 63 -3.30 8.45 1.92
C LYS A 63 -2.73 8.35 0.50
N PHE A 64 -3.54 7.97 -0.48
CA PHE A 64 -3.12 7.88 -1.87
C PHE A 64 -2.63 9.24 -2.41
N LEU A 65 -3.41 10.31 -2.23
CA LEU A 65 -3.02 11.66 -2.66
C LEU A 65 -1.74 12.14 -1.97
N ARG A 66 -1.60 11.87 -0.66
CA ARG A 66 -0.37 12.18 0.08
C ARG A 66 0.83 11.40 -0.47
N SER A 67 0.65 10.15 -0.85
CA SER A 67 1.72 9.34 -1.45
C SER A 67 2.15 9.88 -2.81
N MET A 68 1.22 10.33 -3.65
CA MET A 68 1.50 10.98 -4.93
C MET A 68 2.31 12.28 -4.73
N LYS A 69 1.98 13.07 -3.71
CA LYS A 69 2.74 14.28 -3.36
C LYS A 69 4.18 13.96 -2.95
N LEU A 70 4.38 12.92 -2.12
CA LEU A 70 5.72 12.50 -1.71
C LEU A 70 6.54 11.96 -2.89
N CYS A 71 5.91 11.17 -3.77
CA CYS A 71 6.54 10.68 -5.00
C CYS A 71 6.98 11.84 -5.90
N LYS A 72 6.13 12.85 -6.10
CA LYS A 72 6.46 14.05 -6.87
C LYS A 72 7.67 14.78 -6.28
N ILE A 73 7.70 15.00 -4.97
CA ILE A 73 8.85 15.62 -4.28
C ILE A 73 10.12 14.81 -4.52
N PHE A 74 10.05 13.48 -4.39
CA PHE A 74 11.19 12.60 -4.60
C PHE A 74 11.72 12.69 -6.04
N ILE A 75 10.84 12.67 -7.04
CA ILE A 75 11.21 12.80 -8.46
C ILE A 75 11.82 14.17 -8.74
N GLU A 76 11.17 15.26 -8.31
CA GLU A 76 11.65 16.64 -8.54
C GLU A 76 13.01 16.90 -7.89
N LYS A 77 13.26 16.31 -6.72
CA LYS A 77 14.53 16.44 -6.02
C LYS A 77 15.60 15.54 -6.61
N GLY A 78 15.24 14.32 -7.01
CA GLY A 78 16.12 13.41 -7.72
C GLY A 78 16.63 13.98 -9.05
N THR A 79 15.77 14.66 -9.83
CA THR A 79 16.19 15.33 -11.07
C THR A 79 17.13 16.51 -10.83
N GLN A 80 17.12 17.09 -9.63
CA GLN A 80 18.07 18.12 -9.19
C GLN A 80 19.36 17.52 -8.60
N GLY A 81 19.54 16.19 -8.65
CA GLY A 81 20.67 15.49 -8.03
C GLY A 81 20.62 15.45 -6.51
N GLN A 82 19.48 15.80 -5.89
CA GLN A 82 19.31 15.80 -4.44
C GLN A 82 18.72 14.47 -3.99
N VAL A 83 19.44 13.77 -3.11
CA VAL A 83 18.90 12.58 -2.46
C VAL A 83 18.01 13.01 -1.29
N VAL A 84 16.79 12.49 -1.21
CA VAL A 84 15.83 12.83 -0.15
C VAL A 84 15.37 11.55 0.56
N PRO A 85 16.23 10.92 1.40
CA PRO A 85 15.95 9.64 2.03
C PRO A 85 14.63 9.68 2.82
N LEU A 86 14.36 10.76 3.55
CA LEU A 86 13.13 10.89 4.33
C LEU A 86 11.86 10.86 3.47
N ALA A 87 11.88 11.51 2.31
CA ALA A 87 10.75 11.48 1.38
C ALA A 87 10.56 10.08 0.80
N PHE A 88 11.66 9.39 0.46
CA PHE A 88 11.62 8.01 0.00
C PHE A 88 11.04 7.07 1.07
N VAL A 89 11.56 7.11 2.30
CA VAL A 89 11.09 6.27 3.42
C VAL A 89 9.60 6.48 3.66
N ARG A 90 9.18 7.75 3.80
CA ARG A 90 7.77 8.08 4.03
C ARG A 90 6.86 7.66 2.88
N TYR A 91 7.31 7.81 1.64
CA TYR A 91 6.56 7.38 0.47
C TYR A 91 6.34 5.86 0.48
N ASN A 92 7.40 5.08 0.71
CA ASN A 92 7.31 3.61 0.68
C ASN A 92 6.48 3.06 1.84
N PHE A 93 6.59 3.61 3.06
CA PHE A 93 5.74 3.17 4.18
C PHE A 93 4.28 3.56 4.01
N LEU A 94 4.00 4.73 3.42
CA LEU A 94 2.62 5.09 3.09
C LEU A 94 2.03 4.18 2.01
N GLN A 95 2.84 3.77 1.03
CA GLN A 95 2.42 2.78 0.02
C GLN A 95 2.20 1.41 0.64
N LYS A 96 3.06 0.99 1.58
CA LYS A 96 2.89 -0.25 2.34
C LYS A 96 1.56 -0.26 3.09
N GLU A 97 1.28 0.79 3.86
CA GLU A 97 0.03 0.97 4.60
C GLU A 97 -1.19 0.93 3.66
N ILE A 98 -1.11 1.60 2.51
CA ILE A 98 -2.19 1.58 1.50
C ILE A 98 -2.48 0.15 1.03
N VAL A 99 -1.44 -0.64 0.74
CA VAL A 99 -1.60 -2.01 0.26
C VAL A 99 -2.06 -2.94 1.38
N GLU A 100 -1.59 -2.77 2.62
CA GLU A 100 -2.00 -3.64 3.73
C GLU A 100 -3.48 -3.46 4.10
N GLU A 101 -3.93 -2.21 4.18
CA GLU A 101 -5.28 -1.87 4.67
C GLU A 101 -6.33 -1.78 3.55
N TYR A 102 -5.93 -1.41 2.33
CA TYR A 102 -6.85 -1.00 1.26
C TYR A 102 -6.58 -1.67 -0.10
N TRP A 103 -5.96 -2.86 -0.12
CA TRP A 103 -5.66 -3.58 -1.38
C TRP A 103 -6.88 -3.82 -2.27
N ASP A 104 -8.06 -4.05 -1.72
CA ASP A 104 -9.30 -4.32 -2.47
C ASP A 104 -9.89 -3.04 -3.09
N PHE A 105 -9.86 -1.90 -2.41
CA PHE A 105 -10.12 -0.60 -3.01
C PHE A 105 -9.13 -0.35 -4.14
N PHE A 106 -7.85 -0.65 -3.89
CA PHE A 106 -6.80 -0.49 -4.88
C PHE A 106 -7.06 -1.34 -6.14
N ILE A 107 -7.48 -2.60 -6.00
CA ILE A 107 -7.82 -3.47 -7.14
C ILE A 107 -9.09 -3.00 -7.85
N ARG A 108 -10.13 -2.59 -7.12
CA ARG A 108 -11.36 -2.13 -7.76
C ARG A 108 -11.11 -0.88 -8.60
N VAL A 109 -10.28 0.04 -8.10
CA VAL A 109 -9.90 1.27 -8.80
C VAL A 109 -8.90 1.03 -9.95
N PHE A 110 -7.84 0.26 -9.71
CA PHE A 110 -6.69 0.17 -10.61
C PHE A 110 -6.53 -1.18 -11.32
N LYS A 111 -7.37 -2.17 -11.01
CA LYS A 111 -7.32 -3.56 -11.50
C LYS A 111 -6.11 -4.35 -11.02
N ILE A 112 -6.19 -5.67 -11.13
CA ILE A 112 -5.19 -6.63 -10.64
C ILE A 112 -3.84 -6.42 -11.35
N GLU A 113 -3.88 -6.07 -12.64
CA GLU A 113 -2.71 -5.81 -13.47
C GLU A 113 -1.84 -4.68 -12.92
N THR A 114 -2.45 -3.68 -12.25
CA THR A 114 -1.68 -2.60 -11.63
C THR A 114 -0.88 -3.10 -10.43
N ILE A 115 -1.43 -4.01 -9.60
CA ILE A 115 -0.67 -4.62 -8.50
C ILE A 115 0.49 -5.44 -9.05
N LYS A 116 0.25 -6.26 -10.08
CA LYS A 116 1.31 -7.03 -10.75
C LYS A 116 2.43 -6.10 -11.23
N LYS A 117 2.07 -5.06 -11.97
CA LYS A 117 3.02 -4.08 -12.52
C LYS A 117 3.82 -3.38 -11.43
N GLN A 118 3.15 -2.89 -10.38
CA GLN A 118 3.84 -2.22 -9.28
C GLN A 118 4.79 -3.16 -8.54
N THR A 119 4.39 -4.40 -8.31
CA THR A 119 5.24 -5.40 -7.65
C THR A 119 6.50 -5.67 -8.46
N ILE A 120 6.38 -5.89 -9.78
CA ILE A 120 7.52 -6.08 -10.68
C ILE A 120 8.44 -4.85 -10.69
N GLN A 121 7.87 -3.64 -10.83
CA GLN A 121 8.66 -2.40 -10.80
C GLN A 121 9.45 -2.22 -9.49
N ARG A 122 8.89 -2.68 -8.37
CA ARG A 122 9.58 -2.65 -7.07
C ARG A 122 10.64 -3.72 -6.92
N ILE A 123 10.42 -4.91 -7.50
CA ILE A 123 11.46 -5.94 -7.62
C ILE A 123 12.65 -5.40 -8.40
N ASP A 124 12.39 -4.80 -9.56
CA ASP A 124 13.44 -4.23 -10.42
C ASP A 124 14.24 -3.15 -9.68
N LEU A 125 13.55 -2.24 -9.00
CA LEU A 125 14.19 -1.20 -8.19
C LEU A 125 15.04 -1.80 -7.06
N TYR A 126 14.53 -2.83 -6.37
CA TYR A 126 15.25 -3.51 -5.30
C TYR A 126 16.51 -4.18 -5.81
N GLN A 127 16.44 -4.87 -6.96
CA GLN A 127 17.60 -5.50 -7.57
C GLN A 127 18.64 -4.47 -8.02
N LEU A 128 18.22 -3.34 -8.57
CA LEU A 128 19.11 -2.22 -8.92
C LEU A 128 19.84 -1.70 -7.68
N THR A 129 19.11 -1.35 -6.62
CA THR A 129 19.71 -0.83 -5.37
C THR A 129 20.64 -1.87 -4.72
N LYS A 130 20.26 -3.15 -4.72
CA LYS A 130 21.06 -4.25 -4.17
C LYS A 130 22.38 -4.45 -4.93
N ASN A 131 22.39 -4.20 -6.23
CA ASN A 131 23.60 -4.32 -7.05
C ASN A 131 24.45 -3.04 -7.00
N GLU A 132 23.87 -1.86 -6.79
CA GLU A 132 24.62 -0.61 -6.55
C GLU A 132 25.49 -0.67 -5.30
N ASP A 133 25.08 -1.39 -4.24
CA ASP A 133 25.91 -1.66 -3.06
C ASP A 133 27.20 -2.46 -3.38
N LYS A 134 27.27 -3.09 -4.57
CA LYS A 134 28.50 -3.76 -5.08
C LYS A 134 29.42 -2.84 -5.87
N PHE A 135 28.95 -1.67 -6.31
CA PHE A 135 29.74 -0.70 -7.06
C PHE A 135 30.40 0.27 -6.07
N GLY A 136 31.51 -0.18 -5.48
CA GLY A 136 32.27 0.47 -4.41
C GLY A 136 32.48 1.97 -4.56
N SER A 137 31.57 2.76 -3.95
CA SER A 137 31.84 4.16 -3.65
C SER A 137 32.45 4.24 -2.25
N ASP A 138 33.66 4.80 -2.18
CA ASP A 138 34.52 4.86 -0.98
C ASP A 138 34.00 5.83 0.10
N LYS A 139 32.72 6.26 0.01
CA LYS A 139 32.11 7.25 0.91
C LYS A 139 31.07 6.56 1.80
N ASN A 140 31.43 6.42 3.08
CA ASN A 140 30.55 5.87 4.12
C ASN A 140 29.11 6.41 4.07
N VAL A 141 28.92 7.70 3.80
CA VAL A 141 27.60 8.35 3.74
C VAL A 141 26.70 7.79 2.63
N GLU A 142 27.24 7.51 1.43
CA GLU A 142 26.46 6.97 0.31
C GLU A 142 26.01 5.53 0.60
N LYS A 143 26.89 4.73 1.22
CA LYS A 143 26.57 3.36 1.64
C LYS A 143 25.43 3.31 2.66
N TYR A 144 25.36 4.26 3.59
CA TYR A 144 24.27 4.31 4.57
C TYR A 144 22.93 4.71 3.96
N VAL A 145 22.95 5.67 3.03
CA VAL A 145 21.73 6.03 2.30
C VAL A 145 21.23 4.82 1.53
N LEU A 146 22.12 4.12 0.80
CA LEU A 146 21.77 2.88 0.11
C LEU A 146 21.19 1.82 1.05
N TYR A 147 21.81 1.63 2.24
CA TYR A 147 21.29 0.71 3.25
C TYR A 147 19.85 1.06 3.68
N ILE A 148 19.57 2.34 3.96
CA ILE A 148 18.22 2.79 4.34
C ILE A 148 17.23 2.58 3.21
N LEU A 149 17.62 2.91 1.97
CA LEU A 149 16.77 2.68 0.80
C LEU A 149 16.47 1.19 0.64
N LEU A 150 17.47 0.33 0.79
CA LEU A 150 17.34 -1.12 0.62
C LEU A 150 16.45 -1.74 1.72
N GLU A 151 16.70 -1.40 2.99
CA GLU A 151 15.88 -1.88 4.11
C GLU A 151 14.43 -1.38 4.03
N THR A 152 14.24 -0.13 3.60
CA THR A 152 12.89 0.40 3.34
C THR A 152 12.18 -0.35 2.21
N GLN A 153 12.90 -0.67 1.14
CA GLN A 153 12.33 -1.41 0.01
C GLN A 153 11.91 -2.82 0.41
N LYS A 154 12.68 -3.50 1.26
CA LYS A 154 12.32 -4.83 1.79
C LYS A 154 10.93 -4.84 2.44
N HIS A 155 10.63 -3.85 3.29
CA HIS A 155 9.31 -3.71 3.93
C HIS A 155 8.18 -3.64 2.91
N LEU A 156 8.28 -2.71 1.95
CA LEU A 156 7.23 -2.54 0.92
C LEU A 156 7.14 -3.78 0.01
N LEU A 157 8.27 -4.37 -0.36
CA LEU A 157 8.32 -5.49 -1.28
C LEU A 157 7.63 -6.73 -0.70
N GLN A 158 7.86 -7.04 0.58
CA GLN A 158 7.16 -8.12 1.26
C GLN A 158 5.64 -7.92 1.24
N THR A 159 5.17 -6.70 1.50
CA THR A 159 3.76 -6.36 1.46
C THR A 159 3.16 -6.52 0.06
N LEU A 160 3.85 -6.04 -0.97
CA LEU A 160 3.40 -6.16 -2.37
C LEU A 160 3.37 -7.60 -2.85
N ILE A 161 4.36 -8.42 -2.47
CA ILE A 161 4.38 -9.85 -2.77
C ILE A 161 3.20 -10.56 -2.12
N LYS A 162 2.96 -10.32 -0.82
CA LYS A 162 1.82 -10.89 -0.09
C LYS A 162 0.48 -10.48 -0.73
N ALA A 163 0.33 -9.21 -1.08
CA ALA A 163 -0.87 -8.71 -1.76
C ALA A 163 -1.04 -9.35 -3.14
N SER A 164 0.04 -9.49 -3.91
CA SER A 164 0.00 -10.12 -5.24
C SER A 164 -0.42 -11.58 -5.19
N LEU A 165 0.12 -12.34 -4.22
CA LEU A 165 -0.28 -13.73 -3.99
C LEU A 165 -1.74 -13.83 -3.55
N ARG A 166 -2.17 -12.97 -2.62
CA ARG A 166 -3.55 -12.95 -2.11
C ARG A 166 -4.58 -12.80 -3.22
N VAL A 167 -4.25 -12.08 -4.28
CA VAL A 167 -5.18 -11.73 -5.36
C VAL A 167 -4.85 -12.41 -6.67
N ASN A 168 -3.96 -13.41 -6.62
CA ASN A 168 -3.50 -14.18 -7.78
C ASN A 168 -2.94 -13.31 -8.92
N ALA A 169 -2.35 -12.16 -8.59
CA ALA A 169 -1.65 -11.32 -9.56
C ALA A 169 -0.31 -11.94 -9.99
N LEU A 170 0.33 -12.64 -9.06
CA LEU A 170 1.57 -13.39 -9.24
C LEU A 170 1.46 -14.72 -8.53
N THR A 171 2.12 -15.75 -9.08
CA THR A 171 2.30 -17.05 -8.42
C THR A 171 3.60 -17.08 -7.61
N GLU A 172 3.70 -18.03 -6.67
CA GLU A 172 4.97 -18.26 -5.95
C GLU A 172 6.11 -18.64 -6.89
N GLU A 173 5.82 -19.38 -7.96
CA GLU A 173 6.81 -19.74 -8.98
C GLU A 173 7.34 -18.50 -9.70
N GLU A 174 6.46 -17.61 -10.17
CA GLU A 174 6.85 -16.32 -10.75
C GLU A 174 7.73 -15.53 -9.77
N ILE A 175 7.32 -15.43 -8.49
CA ILE A 175 8.08 -14.70 -7.47
C ILE A 175 9.48 -15.31 -7.25
N ASN A 176 9.59 -16.64 -7.23
CA ASN A 176 10.85 -17.34 -7.03
C ASN A 176 11.83 -17.12 -8.19
N THR A 177 11.35 -16.96 -9.43
CA THR A 177 12.22 -16.68 -10.59
C THR A 177 13.00 -15.37 -10.48
N PHE A 178 12.52 -14.41 -9.68
CA PHE A 178 13.22 -13.13 -9.47
C PHE A 178 14.44 -13.24 -8.54
N ASN A 179 14.70 -14.39 -7.92
CA ASN A 179 15.91 -14.64 -7.12
C ASN A 179 16.24 -13.53 -6.10
N LEU A 180 15.22 -13.08 -5.36
CA LEU A 180 15.32 -11.91 -4.49
C LEU A 180 16.33 -12.09 -3.33
N GLY A 181 16.59 -13.33 -2.93
CA GLY A 181 17.38 -13.65 -1.73
C GLY A 181 16.61 -13.30 -0.45
N ASP A 182 17.32 -12.99 0.63
CA ASP A 182 16.68 -12.59 1.88
C ASP A 182 16.16 -11.15 1.81
N ILE A 183 14.84 -11.02 1.77
CA ILE A 183 14.11 -9.75 1.81
C ILE A 183 13.53 -9.44 3.19
N THR A 184 13.96 -10.15 4.24
CA THR A 184 13.55 -9.87 5.62
C THR A 184 14.16 -8.54 6.07
N PRO A 185 13.34 -7.53 6.43
CA PRO A 185 13.85 -6.29 6.97
C PRO A 185 14.55 -6.53 8.32
N GLN A 186 15.73 -5.96 8.47
CA GLN A 186 16.54 -6.01 9.69
C GLN A 186 16.31 -4.79 10.59
N VAL A 187 15.69 -3.73 10.04
CA VAL A 187 15.46 -2.46 10.72
C VAL A 187 13.97 -2.13 10.74
N SER A 188 13.46 -1.68 11.89
CA SER A 188 12.05 -1.28 12.02
C SER A 188 11.72 0.00 11.23
N GLU A 189 10.44 0.19 10.89
CA GLU A 189 9.98 1.38 10.19
C GLU A 189 10.31 2.67 10.95
N THR A 190 10.08 2.71 12.27
CA THR A 190 10.39 3.85 13.12
C THR A 190 11.88 4.19 13.10
N MET A 191 12.74 3.18 13.14
CA MET A 191 14.18 3.37 13.08
C MET A 191 14.62 3.90 11.71
N LEU A 192 14.06 3.39 10.62
CA LEU A 192 14.34 3.89 9.27
C LEU A 192 13.88 5.35 9.08
N ILE A 193 12.74 5.75 9.66
CA ILE A 193 12.29 7.15 9.69
C ILE A 193 13.26 8.02 10.48
N SER A 194 13.69 7.57 11.67
CA SER A 194 14.61 8.30 12.54
C SER A 194 15.96 8.51 11.86
N LEU A 195 16.52 7.44 11.30
CA LEU A 195 17.72 7.46 10.50
C LEU A 195 17.56 8.47 9.37
N ALA A 196 16.56 8.31 8.49
CA ALA A 196 16.34 9.16 7.34
C ALA A 196 16.11 10.65 7.66
N SER A 197 15.74 10.98 8.90
CA SER A 197 15.53 12.35 9.38
C SER A 197 16.79 12.99 9.98
N THR A 198 17.88 12.24 10.16
CA THR A 198 19.08 12.72 10.85
C THR A 198 20.10 13.26 9.85
N GLU A 199 20.44 14.56 9.93
CA GLU A 199 21.50 15.17 9.10
C GLU A 199 22.92 14.75 9.55
N LYS A 200 23.08 14.30 10.81
CA LYS A 200 24.35 13.91 11.44
C LYS A 200 24.47 12.40 11.59
N TRP A 201 24.50 11.74 10.45
CA TRP A 201 24.76 10.33 10.26
C TRP A 201 25.87 9.79 11.19
N ASP A 202 27.03 10.45 11.25
CA ASP A 202 28.20 10.00 12.02
C ASP A 202 27.99 9.77 13.53
N TYR A 203 27.10 10.51 14.19
CA TYR A 203 26.90 10.38 15.65
C TYR A 203 25.98 9.22 16.01
N VAL A 204 24.95 8.95 15.20
CA VAL A 204 24.02 7.83 15.41
C VAL A 204 24.76 6.50 15.18
N TYR A 205 25.70 6.46 14.25
CA TYR A 205 26.43 5.25 13.88
C TYR A 205 27.45 4.77 14.93
N LYS A 206 28.07 5.68 15.71
CA LYS A 206 28.90 5.28 16.87
C LYS A 206 28.13 4.52 17.95
N LYS A 207 26.79 4.50 17.90
CA LYS A 207 25.93 3.82 18.88
C LYS A 207 25.28 2.53 18.37
N LEU A 208 25.41 2.22 17.08
CA LEU A 208 24.79 1.04 16.46
C LEU A 208 25.78 -0.09 16.13
N ALA A 209 27.08 0.22 16.09
CA ALA A 209 28.18 -0.76 16.05
C ALA A 209 28.63 -1.11 17.47
#